data_AF-A0A2D5X3G9-F1
#
_entry.id   AF-A0A2D5X3G9-F1
#
_cell.length_a   1.000
_cell.length_b   1.000
_cell.length_c   1.000
_cell.angle_alpha   90.00
_cell.angle_beta   90.00
_cell.angle_gamma   90.00
#
_symmetry.space_group_name_H-M   'P 1'
#
loop_
_entity.id
_entity.type
_entity.pdbx_description
1 polymer ?
#
loop_
_entity_poly.entity_id
_entity_poly.type
_entity_poly.pdbx_seq_one_letter_code
_entity_poly.pdbx_strand_id
1 'polypeptide(L)'
;MDPTSLALPAAINGVRILVSAFDGYDKGKFIKSDKAVCEEIRRRSGMLQDHFERIHAHSHKNGLKELRSSCDEIFASIQNIGDDAQYSVTGSPRTVHFEVGKLSKKAQKKLVNHDLTTLNLLVEATRNTNLLLESLRTSGDEGELTNMAGLVHDRIGRARNHFRERNMYIDGLVKR
;
A
#
# COMPACT_ATOMS: atom_id res chain seq x y z
N MET A 1 -12.15 -15.61 -19.04
CA MET A 1 -12.46 -14.52 -18.09
C MET A 1 -11.20 -13.73 -17.86
N ASP A 2 -11.27 -12.41 -18.07
CA ASP A 2 -10.13 -11.51 -18.03
C ASP A 2 -9.68 -11.29 -16.56
N PRO A 3 -8.42 -11.54 -16.16
CA PRO A 3 -7.96 -11.37 -14.78
C PRO A 3 -8.16 -9.92 -14.26
N THR A 4 -8.21 -8.95 -15.16
CA THR A 4 -8.53 -7.55 -14.89
C THR A 4 -9.96 -7.35 -14.37
N SER A 5 -10.89 -8.20 -14.82
CA SER A 5 -12.30 -8.20 -14.41
C SER A 5 -12.51 -8.77 -12.99
N LEU A 6 -11.58 -9.59 -12.49
CA LEU A 6 -11.58 -10.11 -11.11
C LEU A 6 -10.83 -9.20 -10.12
N ALA A 7 -9.86 -8.42 -10.61
CA ALA A 7 -9.11 -7.45 -9.79
C ALA A 7 -9.98 -6.22 -9.41
N LEU A 8 -10.89 -5.79 -10.29
CA LEU A 8 -11.78 -4.65 -10.04
C LEU A 8 -12.73 -4.91 -8.83
N PRO A 9 -13.46 -6.03 -8.76
CA PRO A 9 -14.31 -6.35 -7.62
C PRO A 9 -13.54 -6.55 -6.31
N ALA A 10 -12.30 -7.06 -6.36
CA ALA A 10 -11.47 -7.22 -5.17
C ALA A 10 -10.94 -5.87 -4.64
N ALA A 11 -10.53 -4.96 -5.52
CA ALA A 11 -10.15 -3.60 -5.15
C ALA A 11 -11.36 -2.80 -4.62
N ILE A 12 -12.53 -2.94 -5.28
CA ILE A 12 -13.80 -2.34 -4.84
C ILE A 12 -14.25 -2.95 -3.51
N ASN A 13 -14.08 -4.25 -3.27
CA ASN A 13 -14.43 -4.90 -2.01
C ASN A 13 -13.46 -4.50 -0.88
N GLY A 14 -12.17 -4.30 -1.14
CA GLY A 14 -11.25 -3.74 -0.15
C GLY A 14 -11.66 -2.33 0.28
N VAL A 15 -12.03 -1.48 -0.69
CA VAL A 15 -12.61 -0.15 -0.44
C VAL A 15 -13.96 -0.24 0.28
N ARG A 16 -14.81 -1.22 -0.06
CA ARG A 16 -16.12 -1.43 0.59
C ARG A 16 -15.97 -1.94 2.03
N ILE A 17 -15.02 -2.83 2.30
CA ILE A 17 -14.66 -3.28 3.65
C ILE A 17 -14.10 -2.12 4.47
N LEU A 18 -13.34 -1.21 3.87
CA LEU A 18 -12.90 0.05 4.51
C LEU A 18 -14.06 0.99 4.81
N VAL A 19 -15.03 1.10 3.89
CA VAL A 19 -16.29 1.83 4.12
C VAL A 19 -17.17 1.14 5.18
N SER A 20 -17.16 -0.19 5.28
CA SER A 20 -17.83 -0.92 6.37
C SER A 20 -17.07 -0.85 7.71
N ALA A 21 -15.74 -0.67 7.67
CA ALA A 21 -14.94 -0.29 8.83
C ALA A 21 -15.26 1.15 9.28
N PHE A 22 -15.72 2.00 8.34
CA PHE A 22 -16.33 3.30 8.59
C PHE A 22 -17.68 3.17 9.33
N ASP A 23 -18.50 2.15 9.08
CA ASP A 23 -19.71 1.87 9.89
C ASP A 23 -19.37 1.37 11.31
N GLY A 24 -18.16 0.85 11.53
CA GLY A 24 -17.65 0.51 12.87
C GLY A 24 -17.38 1.73 13.77
N TYR A 25 -17.36 2.93 13.20
CA TYR A 25 -17.09 4.21 13.86
C TYR A 25 -18.10 4.55 14.97
N ASP A 26 -19.33 4.04 14.87
CA ASP A 26 -20.38 4.37 15.83
C ASP A 26 -20.32 3.55 17.14
N LYS A 27 -19.42 2.54 17.25
CA LYS A 27 -19.42 1.57 18.36
C LYS A 27 -18.04 1.24 18.96
N GLY A 28 -17.07 2.16 18.92
CA GLY A 28 -15.80 2.01 19.67
C GLY A 28 -14.83 0.95 19.13
N LYS A 29 -14.85 0.68 17.81
CA LYS A 29 -14.01 -0.37 17.18
C LYS A 29 -12.72 0.15 16.53
N PHE A 30 -12.23 1.34 16.89
CA PHE A 30 -11.11 1.99 16.22
C PHE A 30 -9.83 1.12 16.13
N ILE A 31 -9.48 0.36 17.18
CA ILE A 31 -8.32 -0.56 17.14
C ILE A 31 -8.49 -1.66 16.07
N LYS A 32 -9.73 -2.13 15.83
CA LYS A 32 -10.01 -3.10 14.75
C LYS A 32 -9.85 -2.45 13.38
N SER A 33 -10.26 -1.20 13.23
CA SER A 33 -10.10 -0.45 11.98
C SER A 33 -8.63 -0.18 11.68
N ASP A 34 -7.85 0.23 12.68
CA ASP A 34 -6.40 0.45 12.56
C ASP A 34 -5.64 -0.81 12.15
N LYS A 35 -5.96 -1.94 12.80
CA LYS A 35 -5.41 -3.25 12.46
C LYS A 35 -5.76 -3.64 11.02
N ALA A 36 -7.02 -3.44 10.60
CA ALA A 36 -7.47 -3.75 9.25
C ALA A 36 -6.74 -2.91 8.18
N VAL A 37 -6.47 -1.62 8.46
CA VAL A 37 -5.66 -0.77 7.58
C VAL A 37 -4.25 -1.33 7.42
N CYS A 38 -3.58 -1.65 8.53
CA CYS A 38 -2.21 -2.17 8.49
C CYS A 38 -2.14 -3.53 7.76
N GLU A 39 -3.14 -4.40 7.98
CA GLU A 39 -3.25 -5.68 7.28
C GLU A 39 -3.51 -5.49 5.78
N GLU A 40 -4.32 -4.52 5.36
CA GLU A 40 -4.55 -4.22 3.95
C GLU A 40 -3.32 -3.63 3.27
N ILE A 41 -2.55 -2.76 3.95
CA ILE A 41 -1.25 -2.29 3.45
C ILE A 41 -0.33 -3.48 3.21
N ARG A 42 -0.16 -4.37 4.20
CA ARG A 42 0.66 -5.59 4.07
C ARG A 42 0.20 -6.48 2.92
N ARG A 43 -1.11 -6.70 2.80
CA ARG A 43 -1.69 -7.50 1.71
C ARG A 43 -1.35 -6.90 0.34
N ARG A 44 -1.44 -5.58 0.20
CA ARG A 44 -1.07 -4.88 -1.04
C ARG A 44 0.43 -4.88 -1.32
N SER A 45 1.27 -4.77 -0.29
CA SER A 45 2.71 -4.97 -0.45
C SER A 45 3.01 -6.37 -1.00
N GLY A 46 2.37 -7.41 -0.45
CA GLY A 46 2.50 -8.77 -0.99
C GLY A 46 2.04 -8.89 -2.45
N MET A 47 0.90 -8.29 -2.81
CA MET A 47 0.46 -8.26 -4.21
C MET A 47 1.46 -7.57 -5.14
N LEU A 48 2.01 -6.43 -4.72
CA LEU A 48 3.01 -5.70 -5.49
C LEU A 48 4.29 -6.53 -5.64
N GLN A 49 4.72 -7.21 -4.59
CA GLN A 49 5.85 -8.15 -4.62
C GLN A 49 5.64 -9.21 -5.70
N ASP A 50 4.51 -9.92 -5.68
CA ASP A 50 4.18 -10.96 -6.67
C ASP A 50 4.10 -10.41 -8.11
N HIS A 51 3.67 -9.17 -8.28
CA HIS A 51 3.65 -8.52 -9.59
C HIS A 51 5.06 -8.18 -10.07
N PHE A 52 5.91 -7.61 -9.22
CA PHE A 52 7.29 -7.26 -9.57
C PHE A 52 8.19 -8.48 -9.74
N GLU A 53 7.93 -9.60 -9.06
CA GLU A 53 8.62 -10.88 -9.33
C GLU A 53 8.37 -11.36 -10.76
N ARG A 54 7.15 -11.21 -11.27
CA ARG A 54 6.82 -11.54 -12.67
C ARG A 54 7.47 -10.59 -13.66
N ILE A 55 7.49 -9.29 -13.36
CA ILE A 55 8.16 -8.28 -14.18
C ILE A 55 9.66 -8.58 -14.22
N HIS A 56 10.29 -8.77 -13.06
CA HIS A 56 11.71 -9.08 -12.92
C HIS A 56 12.11 -10.36 -13.68
N ALA A 57 11.32 -11.44 -13.55
CA ALA A 57 11.56 -12.68 -14.28
C ALA A 57 11.43 -12.50 -15.80
N HIS A 58 10.43 -11.75 -16.26
CA HIS A 58 10.28 -11.40 -17.67
C HIS A 58 11.47 -10.59 -18.17
N SER A 59 11.88 -9.55 -17.44
CA SER A 59 13.03 -8.71 -17.78
C SER A 59 14.31 -9.53 -17.88
N HIS A 60 14.54 -10.45 -16.95
CA HIS A 60 15.68 -11.34 -16.98
C HIS A 60 15.67 -12.24 -18.23
N LYS A 61 14.53 -12.87 -18.55
CA LYS A 61 14.40 -13.76 -19.70
C LYS A 61 14.63 -13.06 -21.04
N ASN A 62 14.22 -11.79 -21.15
CA ASN A 62 14.27 -11.04 -22.40
C ASN A 62 15.45 -10.06 -22.48
N GLY A 63 16.35 -10.07 -21.50
CA GLY A 63 17.56 -9.23 -21.51
C GLY A 63 17.31 -7.74 -21.21
N LEU A 64 16.17 -7.40 -20.62
CA LEU A 64 15.80 -6.02 -20.23
C LEU A 64 16.52 -5.65 -18.92
N LYS A 65 17.79 -5.25 -19.02
CA LYS A 65 18.68 -5.03 -17.86
C LYS A 65 18.28 -3.82 -17.02
N GLU A 66 17.82 -2.74 -17.66
CA GLU A 66 17.42 -1.50 -16.96
C GLU A 66 16.15 -1.75 -16.17
N LEU A 67 15.14 -2.34 -16.81
CA LEU A 67 13.89 -2.69 -16.14
C LEU A 67 14.13 -3.69 -15.00
N ARG A 68 15.02 -4.66 -15.19
CA ARG A 68 15.38 -5.61 -14.12
C ARG A 68 16.00 -4.89 -12.92
N SER A 69 16.95 -3.99 -13.15
CA SER A 69 17.61 -3.22 -12.09
C SER A 69 16.61 -2.31 -11.36
N SER A 70 15.67 -1.70 -12.09
CA SER A 70 14.57 -0.93 -11.49
C SER A 70 13.68 -1.79 -10.58
N CYS A 71 13.45 -3.07 -10.90
CA CYS A 71 12.71 -3.97 -10.03
C CYS A 71 13.42 -4.23 -8.69
N ASP A 72 14.76 -4.35 -8.69
CA ASP A 72 15.54 -4.57 -7.47
C ASP A 72 15.35 -3.43 -6.45
N GLU A 73 15.34 -2.19 -6.94
CA GLU A 73 15.08 -1.00 -6.11
C GLU A 73 13.62 -0.95 -5.62
N ILE A 74 12.68 -1.40 -6.46
CA ILE A 74 11.26 -1.42 -6.12
C ILE A 74 10.95 -2.49 -5.06
N PHE A 75 11.59 -3.66 -5.12
CA PHE A 75 11.45 -4.70 -4.09
C PHE A 75 11.81 -4.16 -2.71
N ALA A 76 12.90 -3.40 -2.60
CA ALA A 76 13.28 -2.76 -1.35
C ALA A 76 12.19 -1.81 -0.84
N SER A 77 11.59 -1.00 -1.71
CA SER A 77 10.48 -0.09 -1.35
C SER A 77 9.20 -0.82 -0.93
N ILE A 78 8.85 -1.92 -1.60
CA ILE A 78 7.69 -2.77 -1.27
C ILE A 78 7.86 -3.40 0.12
N GLN A 79 9.02 -4.01 0.36
CA GLN A 79 9.34 -4.63 1.65
C GLN A 79 9.27 -3.59 2.77
N ASN A 80 9.91 -2.44 2.56
CA ASN A 80 9.94 -1.32 3.48
C ASN A 80 8.56 -0.85 3.96
N ILE A 81 7.58 -0.67 3.06
CA ILE A 81 6.22 -0.25 3.47
C ILE A 81 5.45 -1.39 4.14
N GLY A 82 5.69 -2.65 3.73
CA GLY A 82 5.12 -3.82 4.41
C GLY A 82 5.61 -3.97 5.85
N ASP A 83 6.89 -3.69 6.09
CA ASP A 83 7.50 -3.67 7.42
C ASP A 83 7.01 -2.51 8.26
N ASP A 84 6.94 -1.30 7.70
CA ASP A 84 6.38 -0.14 8.41
C ASP A 84 4.95 -0.44 8.91
N ALA A 85 4.12 -1.08 8.08
CA ALA A 85 2.76 -1.49 8.47
C ALA A 85 2.75 -2.60 9.53
N GLN A 86 3.67 -3.57 9.47
CA GLN A 86 3.80 -4.63 10.47
C GLN A 86 4.07 -4.08 11.87
N TYR A 87 4.95 -3.09 11.97
CA TYR A 87 5.36 -2.52 13.24
C TYR A 87 4.44 -1.38 13.72
N SER A 88 3.52 -0.91 12.87
CA SER A 88 2.58 0.18 13.19
C SER A 88 1.25 -0.27 13.81
N VAL A 89 0.95 -1.58 13.82
CA VAL A 89 -0.32 -2.13 14.33
C VAL A 89 -0.55 -1.74 15.81
N THR A 90 -1.60 -0.97 16.08
CA THR A 90 -1.97 -0.59 17.45
C THR A 90 -2.28 -1.82 18.31
N GLY A 91 -1.70 -1.90 19.51
CA GLY A 91 -1.86 -3.02 20.45
C GLY A 91 -0.92 -4.22 20.22
N SER A 92 -0.03 -4.16 19.22
CA SER A 92 1.08 -5.11 19.10
C SER A 92 2.13 -4.85 20.20
N PRO A 93 2.77 -5.86 20.80
CA PRO A 93 3.88 -5.65 21.74
C PRO A 93 5.05 -4.84 21.16
N ARG A 94 5.10 -4.69 19.83
CA ARG A 94 6.12 -3.95 19.09
C ARG A 94 5.66 -2.56 18.63
N THR A 95 4.44 -2.16 18.95
CA THR A 95 3.94 -0.83 18.56
C THR A 95 4.57 0.26 19.41
N VAL A 96 5.09 1.30 18.75
CA VAL A 96 5.56 2.52 19.44
C VAL A 96 4.40 3.37 19.97
N HIS A 97 3.16 3.12 19.51
CA HIS A 97 2.00 3.98 19.79
C HIS A 97 0.86 3.24 20.49
N PHE A 98 1.12 2.67 21.68
CA PHE A 98 0.13 1.92 22.47
C PHE A 98 -1.08 2.78 22.93
N GLU A 99 -0.93 4.10 22.98
CA GLU A 99 -1.98 5.03 23.43
C GLU A 99 -2.96 5.48 22.35
N VAL A 100 -2.81 4.99 21.12
CA VAL A 100 -3.67 5.35 19.98
C VAL A 100 -5.16 5.04 20.24
N GLY A 101 -5.46 4.03 21.08
CA GLY A 101 -6.82 3.74 21.55
C GLY A 101 -7.45 4.82 22.45
N LYS A 102 -6.64 5.72 23.04
CA LYS A 102 -7.09 6.82 23.92
C LYS A 102 -7.39 8.12 23.17
N LEU A 103 -7.15 8.16 21.85
CA LEU A 103 -7.39 9.35 21.02
C LEU A 103 -8.87 9.77 21.07
N SER A 104 -9.12 11.08 21.03
CA SER A 104 -10.50 11.62 20.92
C SER A 104 -11.17 11.16 19.62
N LYS A 105 -12.51 11.10 19.57
CA LYS A 105 -13.26 10.73 18.35
C LYS A 105 -12.85 11.57 17.13
N LYS A 106 -12.63 12.88 17.32
CA LYS A 106 -12.17 13.80 16.27
C LYS A 106 -10.77 13.44 15.76
N ALA A 107 -9.86 13.06 16.67
CA ALA A 107 -8.52 12.62 16.34
C ALA A 107 -8.53 11.28 15.58
N GLN A 108 -9.31 10.31 16.06
CA GLN A 108 -9.49 9.01 15.39
C GLN A 108 -10.02 9.18 13.95
N LYS A 109 -11.02 10.06 13.73
CA LYS A 109 -11.54 10.33 12.38
C LYS A 109 -10.48 10.88 11.42
N LYS A 110 -9.62 11.79 11.91
CA LYS A 110 -8.52 12.33 11.10
C LYS A 110 -7.53 11.23 10.70
N LEU A 111 -7.18 10.37 11.65
CA LEU A 111 -6.25 9.26 11.45
C LEU A 111 -6.79 8.27 10.41
N VAL A 112 -8.07 7.90 10.52
CA VAL A 112 -8.72 7.02 9.53
C VAL A 112 -8.72 7.65 8.13
N ASN A 113 -9.07 8.93 8.01
CA ASN A 113 -9.08 9.60 6.71
C ASN A 113 -7.68 9.68 6.09
N HIS A 114 -6.67 9.93 6.92
CA HIS A 114 -5.27 9.90 6.51
C HIS A 114 -4.89 8.50 6.00
N ASP A 115 -5.21 7.45 6.75
CA ASP A 115 -4.87 6.09 6.37
C ASP A 115 -5.61 5.62 5.11
N LEU A 116 -6.83 6.10 4.87
CA LEU A 116 -7.56 5.88 3.63
C LEU A 116 -6.82 6.50 2.42
N THR A 117 -6.22 7.68 2.58
CA THR A 117 -5.40 8.30 1.53
C THR A 117 -4.17 7.43 1.22
N THR A 118 -3.48 6.91 2.24
CA THR A 118 -2.38 5.95 2.07
C THR A 118 -2.81 4.73 1.24
N LEU A 119 -3.97 4.17 1.57
CA LEU A 119 -4.50 3.00 0.87
C LEU A 119 -4.86 3.30 -0.59
N ASN A 120 -5.43 4.47 -0.87
CA ASN A 120 -5.70 4.89 -2.24
C ASN A 120 -4.42 5.02 -3.08
N LEU A 121 -3.33 5.55 -2.50
CA LEU A 121 -2.03 5.59 -3.18
C LEU A 121 -1.52 4.18 -3.54
N LEU A 122 -1.71 3.19 -2.67
CA LEU A 122 -1.36 1.80 -2.95
C LEU A 122 -2.28 1.14 -3.98
N VAL A 123 -3.56 1.50 -4.01
CA VAL A 123 -4.49 1.10 -5.07
C VAL A 123 -4.00 1.59 -6.42
N GLU A 124 -3.60 2.85 -6.51
CA GLU A 124 -3.05 3.41 -7.74
C GLU A 124 -1.74 2.75 -8.15
N ALA A 125 -0.83 2.51 -7.20
CA ALA A 125 0.41 1.77 -7.47
C ALA A 125 0.11 0.37 -8.05
N THR A 126 -0.85 -0.35 -7.47
CA THR A 126 -1.30 -1.66 -7.97
C THR A 126 -1.88 -1.54 -9.38
N ARG A 127 -2.69 -0.51 -9.66
CA ARG A 127 -3.26 -0.28 -10.99
C ARG A 127 -2.17 -0.03 -12.04
N ASN A 128 -1.19 0.81 -11.73
CA ASN A 128 -0.09 1.10 -12.66
C ASN A 128 0.81 -0.12 -12.87
N THR A 129 1.00 -0.95 -11.85
CA THR A 129 1.73 -2.22 -11.99
C THR A 129 1.02 -3.18 -12.95
N ASN A 130 -0.32 -3.24 -12.89
CA ASN A 130 -1.10 -4.03 -13.85
C ASN A 130 -0.98 -3.48 -15.28
N LEU A 131 -0.96 -2.16 -15.45
CA LEU A 131 -0.72 -1.53 -16.76
C LEU A 131 0.68 -1.88 -17.29
N LEU A 132 1.70 -1.86 -16.42
CA LEU A 132 3.06 -2.29 -16.79
C LEU A 132 3.10 -3.76 -17.22
N LEU A 133 2.44 -4.64 -16.46
CA LEU A 133 2.33 -6.06 -16.83
C LEU A 133 1.63 -6.28 -18.18
N GLU A 134 0.65 -5.45 -18.52
CA GLU A 134 -0.01 -5.53 -19.82
C GLU A 134 0.91 -5.03 -20.94
N SER A 135 1.64 -3.93 -20.73
CA SER A 135 2.63 -3.41 -21.69
C SER A 135 3.75 -4.43 -22.00
N LEU A 136 4.17 -5.22 -20.99
CA LEU A 136 5.10 -6.34 -21.20
C LEU A 136 4.57 -7.40 -22.17
N ARG A 137 3.25 -7.62 -22.22
CA ARG A 137 2.65 -8.61 -23.12
C ARG A 137 2.57 -8.11 -24.56
N THR A 138 2.41 -6.80 -24.73
CA THR A 138 2.34 -6.15 -26.04
C THR A 138 3.72 -5.77 -26.60
N SER A 139 4.81 -6.29 -26.00
CA SER A 139 6.20 -6.02 -26.40
C SER A 139 6.58 -4.54 -26.36
N GLY A 140 6.22 -3.84 -25.27
CA GLY A 140 6.63 -2.46 -25.03
C GLY A 140 8.15 -2.28 -25.05
N ASP A 141 8.61 -1.09 -25.46
CA ASP A 141 10.03 -0.73 -25.45
C ASP A 141 10.59 -0.68 -24.02
N GLU A 142 11.86 -1.06 -23.82
CA GLU A 142 12.48 -1.14 -22.49
C GLU A 142 12.44 0.21 -21.76
N GLY A 143 12.66 1.31 -22.48
CA GLY A 143 12.63 2.65 -21.91
C GLY A 143 11.24 3.03 -21.40
N GLU A 144 10.19 2.72 -22.16
CA GLU A 144 8.81 2.94 -21.76
C GLU A 144 8.43 2.10 -20.53
N LEU A 145 8.79 0.82 -20.54
CA LEU A 145 8.54 -0.09 -19.42
C LEU A 145 9.26 0.37 -18.15
N THR A 146 10.51 0.82 -18.28
CA THR A 146 11.30 1.35 -17.16
C THR A 146 10.70 2.63 -16.60
N ASN A 147 10.22 3.54 -17.46
CA ASN A 147 9.50 4.74 -17.02
C ASN A 147 8.21 4.38 -16.26
N MET A 148 7.45 3.39 -16.75
CA MET A 148 6.25 2.89 -16.05
C MET A 148 6.60 2.29 -14.68
N ALA A 149 7.70 1.52 -14.58
CA ALA A 149 8.19 0.98 -13.32
C ALA A 149 8.58 2.11 -12.33
N GLY A 150 9.28 3.14 -12.80
CA GLY A 150 9.60 4.34 -12.00
C GLY A 150 8.35 5.05 -11.46
N LEU A 151 7.30 5.20 -12.28
CA LEU A 151 6.02 5.78 -11.84
C LEU A 151 5.32 4.95 -10.75
N VAL A 152 5.53 3.63 -10.72
CA VAL A 152 5.05 2.76 -9.65
C VAL A 152 5.92 2.94 -8.40
N HIS A 153 7.24 2.97 -8.56
CA HIS A 153 8.20 3.17 -7.47
C HIS A 153 7.91 4.45 -6.69
N ASP A 154 7.72 5.57 -7.40
CA ASP A 154 7.41 6.85 -6.79
C ASP A 154 6.09 6.81 -6.00
N ARG A 155 5.08 6.08 -6.50
CA ARG A 155 3.79 5.96 -5.80
C ARG A 155 3.90 5.13 -4.54
N ILE A 156 4.70 4.06 -4.56
CA ILE A 156 5.01 3.28 -3.35
C ILE A 156 5.76 4.17 -2.34
N GLY A 157 6.74 4.94 -2.80
CA GLY A 157 7.47 5.91 -1.96
C GLY A 157 6.55 6.95 -1.34
N ARG A 158 5.66 7.56 -2.13
CA ARG A 158 4.63 8.50 -1.65
C ARG A 158 3.69 7.86 -0.62
N ALA A 159 3.20 6.64 -0.89
CA ALA A 159 2.33 5.92 0.04
C ALA A 159 3.04 5.65 1.37
N ARG A 160 4.32 5.21 1.33
CA ARG A 160 5.12 4.96 2.52
C ARG A 160 5.35 6.23 3.34
N ASN A 161 5.74 7.32 2.69
CA ASN A 161 5.98 8.59 3.37
C ASN A 161 4.71 9.11 4.03
N HIS A 162 3.59 9.11 3.30
CA HIS A 162 2.29 9.45 3.85
C HIS A 162 1.92 8.53 5.03
N PHE A 163 2.12 7.22 4.93
CA PHE A 163 1.88 6.31 6.05
C PHE A 163 2.71 6.64 7.29
N ARG A 164 3.96 7.08 7.13
CA ARG A 164 4.84 7.46 8.26
C ARG A 164 4.44 8.77 8.92
N GLU A 165 3.81 9.69 8.20
CA GLU A 165 3.25 10.93 8.76
C GLU A 165 2.20 10.65 9.84
N ARG A 166 1.57 9.47 9.80
CA ARG A 166 0.70 8.92 10.86
C ARG A 166 1.32 9.05 12.25
N ASN A 167 2.61 8.74 12.39
CA ASN A 167 3.31 8.79 13.68
C ASN A 167 3.39 10.22 14.22
N MET A 168 3.61 11.21 13.34
CA MET A 168 3.59 12.64 13.73
C MET A 168 2.19 13.08 14.17
N TYR A 169 1.14 12.63 13.47
CA TYR A 169 -0.24 12.88 13.89
C TYR A 169 -0.51 12.31 15.27
N ILE A 170 -0.12 11.06 15.52
CA ILE A 170 -0.31 10.41 16.81
C ILE A 170 0.46 11.16 17.91
N ASP A 171 1.74 11.44 17.70
CA ASP A 171 2.58 12.14 18.68
C ASP A 171 2.04 13.54 19.01
N GLY A 172 1.59 14.29 18.01
CA GLY A 172 1.00 15.62 18.19
C GLY A 172 -0.36 15.62 18.88
N LEU A 173 -1.06 14.48 18.88
CA LEU A 173 -2.36 14.30 19.53
C LEU A 173 -2.27 13.72 20.95
N VAL A 174 -1.18 13.03 21.28
CA VAL A 174 -0.91 12.47 22.62
C VAL A 174 -0.23 13.48 23.55
N LYS A 175 0.59 14.40 23.01
CA LYS A 175 1.33 15.39 23.81
C LYS A 175 0.56 16.68 24.16
N ARG A 176 -0.77 16.72 24.00
CA ARG A 176 -1.61 17.86 24.38
C ARG A 176 -2.53 17.54 25.55
#